data_AF-A0A5C4MXK0-F1
#
_entry.id   AF-A0A5C4MXK0-F1
#
_cell.length_a   1.000
_cell.length_b   1.000
_cell.length_c   1.000
_cell.angle_alpha   90.00
_cell.angle_beta   90.00
_cell.angle_gamma   90.00
#
_symmetry.space_group_name_H-M   'P 1'
#
loop_
_entity.id
_entity.type
_entity.pdbx_description
1 polymer ?
#
loop_
_entity_poly.entity_id
_entity_poly.type
_entity_poly.pdbx_seq_one_letter_code
_entity_poly.pdbx_strand_id
1 'polypeptide(L)'
;MLSTRLASALALTVLAIPAHAQDASYEIVNNSGLALMEFYTSVADEGSFGEDLLAAQVLASGETATVTIPDGTASCDRDLRILFEDGSEMYDRVNVCDTASYTLSPS
;
A
#
# COMPACT_ATOMS: atom_id res chain seq x y z
N MET A 1 -51.06 -14.22 43.22
CA MET A 1 -50.04 -13.29 43.74
C MET A 1 -48.67 -13.86 43.37
N LEU A 2 -47.86 -12.98 42.77
CA LEU A 2 -46.41 -13.03 42.55
C LEU A 2 -45.82 -14.00 41.52
N SER A 3 -45.67 -13.46 40.30
CA SER A 3 -44.87 -13.95 39.18
C SER A 3 -43.38 -14.05 39.51
N THR A 4 -42.74 -15.16 39.13
CA THR A 4 -41.27 -15.25 39.07
C THR A 4 -40.84 -15.06 37.62
N ARG A 5 -40.22 -13.92 37.31
CA ARG A 5 -39.74 -13.61 35.95
C ARG A 5 -38.44 -14.38 35.69
N LEU A 6 -38.43 -15.21 34.65
CA LEU A 6 -37.19 -15.77 34.08
C LEU A 6 -36.35 -14.60 33.53
N ALA A 7 -35.17 -14.38 34.09
CA ALA A 7 -34.18 -13.47 33.56
C ALA A 7 -33.34 -14.22 32.51
N SER A 8 -33.60 -13.98 31.22
CA SER A 8 -32.77 -14.49 30.13
C SER A 8 -31.48 -13.67 30.04
N ALA A 9 -30.34 -14.27 30.37
CA ALA A 9 -29.02 -13.70 30.13
C ALA A 9 -28.62 -13.97 28.67
N LEU A 10 -28.72 -12.95 27.81
CA LEU A 10 -28.25 -13.02 26.42
C LEU A 10 -26.74 -12.72 26.40
N ALA A 11 -25.90 -13.74 26.40
CA ALA A 11 -24.46 -13.60 26.25
C ALA A 11 -24.11 -13.30 24.79
N LEU A 12 -23.71 -12.06 24.49
CA LEU A 12 -23.24 -11.64 23.17
C LEU A 12 -21.74 -11.99 23.06
N THR A 13 -21.40 -13.12 22.45
CA THR A 13 -20.01 -13.42 22.09
C THR A 13 -19.62 -12.64 20.85
N VAL A 14 -18.88 -11.55 21.02
CA VAL A 14 -18.22 -10.83 19.92
C VAL A 14 -17.07 -11.71 19.42
N LEU A 15 -17.22 -12.29 18.23
CA LEU A 15 -16.10 -12.90 17.51
C LEU A 15 -15.26 -11.75 16.94
N ALA A 16 -14.14 -11.45 17.59
CA ALA A 16 -13.13 -10.58 17.01
C ALA A 16 -12.50 -11.30 15.82
N ILE A 17 -12.70 -10.77 14.61
CA ILE A 17 -12.01 -11.26 13.42
C ILE A 17 -10.57 -10.74 13.50
N PRO A 18 -9.54 -11.59 13.37
CA PRO A 18 -8.17 -11.10 13.29
C PRO A 18 -8.03 -10.25 12.04
N ALA A 19 -7.66 -8.98 12.20
CA ALA A 19 -7.12 -8.18 11.10
C ALA A 19 -5.72 -8.73 10.82
N HIS A 20 -5.60 -9.59 9.82
CA HIS A 20 -4.31 -10.04 9.34
C HIS A 20 -3.66 -8.89 8.58
N ALA A 21 -2.70 -8.20 9.21
CA ALA A 21 -1.75 -7.36 8.50
C ALA A 21 -0.85 -8.29 7.69
N GLN A 22 -1.01 -8.29 6.37
CA GLN A 22 -0.25 -9.13 5.44
C GLN A 22 0.45 -8.22 4.46
N ASP A 23 1.74 -7.95 4.70
CA ASP A 23 2.63 -7.22 3.81
C ASP A 23 2.27 -7.43 2.32
N ALA A 24 1.79 -6.37 1.69
CA ALA A 24 1.34 -6.40 0.30
C ALA A 24 2.56 -6.37 -0.63
N SER A 25 2.76 -7.46 -1.37
CA SER A 25 3.70 -7.50 -2.50
C SER A 25 3.07 -6.76 -3.67
N TYR A 26 3.76 -5.76 -4.21
CA TYR A 26 3.27 -4.90 -5.27
C TYR A 26 4.31 -4.77 -6.38
N GLU A 27 3.90 -4.90 -7.64
CA GLU A 27 4.82 -4.87 -8.78
C GLU A 27 4.97 -3.47 -9.36
N ILE A 28 6.21 -3.06 -9.62
CA ILE A 28 6.55 -1.83 -10.32
C ILE A 28 7.15 -2.21 -11.66
N VAL A 29 6.48 -1.82 -12.74
CA VAL A 29 6.92 -2.06 -14.12
C VAL A 29 7.44 -0.74 -14.68
N ASN A 30 8.73 -0.66 -14.98
CA ASN A 30 9.32 0.55 -15.51
C ASN A 30 9.32 0.55 -17.04
N ASN A 31 8.34 1.19 -17.69
CA ASN A 31 8.33 1.42 -19.13
C ASN A 31 8.49 2.92 -19.47
N SER A 32 9.07 3.73 -18.59
CA SER A 32 9.17 5.19 -18.77
C SER A 32 10.21 5.62 -19.82
N GLY A 33 11.18 4.76 -20.11
CA GLY A 33 12.37 5.11 -20.90
C GLY A 33 13.53 5.66 -20.06
N LEU A 34 13.37 5.80 -18.74
CA LEU A 34 14.39 6.26 -17.79
C LEU A 34 14.58 5.23 -16.67
N ALA A 35 15.79 5.11 -16.13
CA ALA A 35 16.00 4.32 -14.93
C ALA A 35 15.29 4.95 -13.72
N LEU A 36 14.59 4.11 -12.97
CA LEU A 36 13.94 4.45 -11.71
C LEU A 36 14.97 4.26 -10.58
N MET A 37 15.25 5.34 -9.86
CA MET A 37 16.28 5.37 -8.83
C MET A 37 15.71 5.12 -7.43
N GLU A 38 14.56 5.71 -7.12
CA GLU A 38 13.92 5.61 -5.80
C GLU A 38 12.40 5.53 -5.96
N PHE A 39 11.75 4.70 -5.15
CA PHE A 39 10.29 4.53 -5.13
C PHE A 39 9.75 4.62 -3.71
N TYR A 40 8.90 5.61 -3.46
CA TYR A 40 8.31 5.87 -2.16
C TYR A 40 6.80 5.76 -2.18
N THR A 41 6.24 5.45 -1.02
CA THR A 41 4.79 5.54 -0.79
C THR A 41 4.47 6.23 0.54
N SER A 42 3.29 6.84 0.62
CA SER A 42 2.67 7.29 1.87
C SER A 42 1.20 6.88 1.90
N VAL A 43 0.55 7.00 3.06
CA VAL A 43 -0.92 7.09 3.09
C VAL A 43 -1.33 8.34 2.32
N ALA A 44 -2.43 8.25 1.57
CA ALA A 44 -2.97 9.37 0.82
C ALA A 44 -3.12 10.62 1.70
N ASP A 45 -2.68 11.77 1.19
CA ASP A 45 -2.81 13.09 1.79
C ASP A 45 -2.02 13.31 3.10
N GLU A 46 -1.20 12.35 3.55
CA GLU A 46 -0.30 12.56 4.70
C GLU A 46 0.93 13.41 4.35
N GLY A 47 1.41 13.34 3.11
CA GLY A 47 2.58 14.09 2.62
C GLY A 47 3.92 13.67 3.22
N SER A 48 3.95 12.80 4.23
CA SER A 48 5.15 12.17 4.77
C SER A 48 5.39 10.81 4.11
N PHE A 49 6.38 10.76 3.21
CA PHE A 49 6.81 9.52 2.56
C PHE A 49 7.68 8.67 3.49
N GLY A 50 7.51 7.35 3.40
CA GLY A 50 8.32 6.37 4.13
C GLY A 50 9.73 6.20 3.56
N GLU A 51 10.27 4.99 3.74
CA GLU A 51 11.54 4.59 3.15
C GLU A 51 11.44 4.32 1.64
N ASP A 52 12.59 4.29 0.96
CA ASP A 52 12.67 3.86 -0.43
C ASP A 52 12.47 2.34 -0.52
N LEU A 53 11.42 1.95 -1.23
CA LEU A 53 10.99 0.56 -1.36
C LEU A 53 11.81 -0.23 -2.40
N LEU A 54 12.63 0.42 -3.23
CA LEU A 54 13.65 -0.26 -4.06
C LEU A 54 14.92 -0.60 -3.28
N ALA A 55 15.08 0.03 -2.11
CA ALA A 55 16.27 -0.06 -1.28
C ALA A 55 17.56 0.33 -2.03
N ALA A 56 18.45 -0.62 -2.32
CA ALA A 56 19.72 -0.36 -3.00
C ALA A 56 19.68 -0.71 -4.50
N GLN A 57 18.49 -0.96 -5.05
CA GLN A 57 18.31 -1.41 -6.42
C GLN A 57 17.89 -0.24 -7.32
N VAL A 58 18.52 -0.14 -8.47
CA VAL A 58 18.05 0.72 -9.57
C VAL A 58 17.22 -0.16 -10.49
N LEU A 59 16.03 0.31 -10.89
CA LEU A 59 15.15 -0.41 -11.80
C LEU A 59 15.24 0.20 -13.20
N ALA A 60 15.93 -0.47 -14.12
CA ALA A 60 16.13 0.06 -15.46
C ALA A 60 14.81 0.08 -16.26
N SER A 61 14.77 0.87 -17.35
CA SER A 61 13.63 0.83 -18.26
C SER A 61 13.52 -0.55 -18.92
N GLY A 62 12.29 -1.08 -18.98
CA GLY A 62 11.94 -2.43 -19.43
C GLY A 62 11.94 -3.48 -18.31
N GLU A 63 12.34 -3.13 -17.09
CA GLU A 63 12.41 -4.07 -15.97
C GLU A 63 11.17 -4.00 -15.06
N THR A 64 11.04 -5.03 -14.23
CA THR A 64 9.99 -5.13 -13.21
C THR A 64 10.62 -5.50 -11.88
N ALA A 65 10.21 -4.82 -10.81
CA ALA A 65 10.56 -5.18 -9.44
C ALA A 65 9.28 -5.43 -8.62
N THR A 66 9.38 -6.34 -7.65
CA THR A 66 8.37 -6.49 -6.62
C THR A 66 8.85 -5.78 -5.37
N VAL A 67 8.04 -4.87 -4.86
CA VAL A 67 8.28 -4.16 -3.60
C VAL A 67 7.29 -4.62 -2.54
N THR A 68 7.68 -4.49 -1.29
CA THR A 68 6.77 -4.71 -0.16
C THR A 68 6.24 -3.37 0.31
N ILE A 69 4.93 -3.17 0.23
CA ILE A 69 4.27 -2.01 0.81
C ILE A 69 3.92 -2.36 2.26
N PRO A 70 4.47 -1.66 3.27
CA PRO A 70 4.16 -1.97 4.65
C PRO A 70 2.67 -1.71 4.96
N ASP A 71 1.99 -2.75 5.45
CA ASP A 71 0.57 -2.75 5.84
C ASP A 71 0.30 -2.09 7.20
N GLY A 72 1.27 -1.36 7.75
CA GLY A 72 1.14 -0.66 9.02
C GLY A 72 0.02 0.40 9.05
N THR A 73 -0.62 0.68 7.92
CA THR A 73 -1.72 1.64 7.78
C THR A 73 -2.86 0.99 6.99
N ALA A 74 -4.07 0.97 7.54
CA ALA A 74 -5.25 0.32 6.94
C ALA A 74 -5.79 1.03 5.67
N SER A 75 -4.99 1.88 5.02
CA SER A 75 -5.40 2.69 3.86
C SER A 75 -4.92 2.06 2.56
N CYS A 76 -5.89 1.70 1.71
CA CYS A 76 -5.63 1.24 0.34
C CYS A 76 -5.19 2.37 -0.59
N ASP A 77 -5.63 3.61 -0.32
CA ASP A 77 -5.24 4.76 -1.12
C ASP A 77 -3.85 5.24 -0.69
N ARG A 78 -2.93 5.26 -1.64
CA ARG A 78 -1.51 5.57 -1.45
C ARG A 78 -1.07 6.64 -2.43
N ASP A 79 -0.30 7.60 -1.93
CA ASP A 79 0.44 8.52 -2.78
C ASP A 79 1.81 7.91 -3.08
N LEU A 80 2.22 8.01 -4.34
CA LEU A 80 3.49 7.53 -4.87
C LEU A 80 4.41 8.73 -5.11
N ARG A 81 5.69 8.56 -4.80
CA ARG A 81 6.75 9.47 -5.26
C ARG A 81 7.86 8.66 -5.90
N ILE A 82 8.22 9.06 -7.10
CA ILE A 82 9.13 8.36 -8.00
C ILE A 82 10.25 9.32 -8.40
N LEU A 83 11.50 8.90 -8.22
CA LEU A 83 12.68 9.66 -8.66
C LEU A 83 13.38 8.91 -9.79
N PHE A 84 13.65 9.60 -10.91
CA PHE A 84 14.34 9.04 -12.07
C PHE A 84 15.82 9.46 -12.12
N GLU A 85 16.60 8.78 -12.97
CA GLU A 85 18.04 9.02 -13.13
C GLU A 85 18.42 10.43 -13.58
N ASP A 86 17.52 11.15 -14.25
CA ASP A 86 17.71 12.53 -14.70
C ASP A 86 17.38 13.58 -13.61
N GLY A 87 16.97 13.11 -12.42
CA GLY A 87 16.56 13.94 -11.29
C GLY A 87 15.12 14.45 -11.39
N SER A 88 14.34 14.02 -12.38
CA SER A 88 12.91 14.31 -12.43
C SER A 88 12.13 13.49 -11.42
N GLU A 89 11.07 14.10 -10.88
CA GLU A 89 10.15 13.46 -9.94
C GLU A 89 8.76 13.32 -10.54
N MET A 90 8.12 12.20 -10.27
CA MET A 90 6.71 11.95 -10.57
C MET A 90 5.95 11.65 -9.28
N TYR A 91 4.75 12.21 -9.19
CA TYR A 91 3.80 11.97 -8.12
C TYR A 91 2.52 11.41 -8.73
N ASP A 92 1.99 10.35 -8.14
CA ASP A 92 0.71 9.78 -8.55
C ASP A 92 -0.03 9.18 -7.34
N ARG A 93 -1.28 8.78 -7.54
CA ARG A 93 -2.12 8.12 -6.53
C ARG A 93 -2.66 6.81 -7.06
N VAL A 94 -2.58 5.77 -6.23
CA VAL A 94 -3.10 4.45 -6.56
C VAL A 94 -3.87 3.84 -5.39
N ASN A 95 -4.84 3.00 -5.72
CA ASN A 95 -5.47 2.11 -4.76
C ASN A 95 -4.80 0.73 -4.84
N VAL A 96 -4.00 0.38 -3.83
CA VAL A 96 -3.22 -0.87 -3.81
C VAL A 96 -4.06 -2.11 -3.45
N CYS A 97 -5.33 -1.92 -3.09
CA CYS A 97 -6.27 -3.02 -2.86
C CYS A 97 -7.01 -3.42 -4.16
N ASP A 98 -7.16 -2.47 -5.09
CA ASP A 98 -7.82 -2.71 -6.38
C ASP A 98 -6.82 -3.13 -7.47
N THR A 99 -5.53 -2.89 -7.27
CA THR A 99 -4.45 -3.17 -8.23
C THR A 99 -3.29 -3.87 -7.54
N ALA A 100 -2.56 -4.71 -8.28
CA ALA A 100 -1.36 -5.40 -7.78
C ALA A 100 -0.06 -4.85 -8.39
N SER A 101 -0.16 -3.90 -9.31
CA SER A 101 0.97 -3.40 -10.08
C SER A 101 0.78 -1.96 -10.52
N TYR A 102 1.87 -1.20 -10.61
CA TYR A 102 1.92 0.12 -11.21
C TYR A 102 2.89 0.13 -12.39
N THR A 103 2.45 0.65 -13.54
CA THR A 103 3.29 0.73 -14.75
C THR A 103 3.65 2.18 -15.02
N LEU A 104 4.94 2.49 -14.93
CA LEU A 104 5.49 3.76 -15.38
C LEU A 104 5.49 3.78 -16.90
N SER A 105 4.82 4.75 -17.51
CA SER A 105 4.77 4.93 -18.96
C SER A 105 5.52 6.19 -19.38
N PRO A 106 5.96 6.29 -20.65
CA PRO A 106 6.56 7.52 -21.16
C PRO A 106 5.55 8.66 -21.12
N SER A 107 5.99 9.86 -20.73
CA SER A 107 5.21 11.10 -20.81
C SER A 107 5.04 11.59 -22.25
#